data_AF-A0A431FU65-F1
#
_entry.id   AF-A0A431FU65-F1
#
_cell.length_a   1.000
_cell.length_b   1.000
_cell.length_c   1.000
_cell.angle_alpha   90.00
_cell.angle_beta   90.00
_cell.angle_gamma   90.00
#
_symmetry.space_group_name_H-M   'P 1'
#
loop_
_entity.id
_entity.type
_entity.pdbx_description
1 polymer ?
#
loop_
_entity_poly.entity_id
_entity_poly.type
_entity_poly.pdbx_seq_one_letter_code
_entity_poly.pdbx_strand_id
1 'polypeptide(L)' 'RSGMEFRASYFEYQTMAKDELFACIECGKEFATKKAVEKIANLMKPKFGNDENKIKTLYCCADCKAKVMIKAMGFAGQN' A
#
# COMPACT_ATOMS: atom_id res chain seq x y z
N ARG A 1 35.37 -30.74 -23.59
CA ARG A 1 34.92 -29.95 -22.41
C ARG A 1 34.74 -28.52 -22.92
N SER A 2 33.52 -28.13 -23.29
CA SER A 2 33.28 -26.82 -23.92
C SER A 2 33.37 -25.72 -22.85
N GLY A 3 34.20 -24.71 -23.09
CA GLY A 3 34.42 -23.59 -22.18
C GLY A 3 33.23 -22.63 -22.17
N MET A 4 32.93 -22.02 -21.01
CA MET A 4 31.91 -20.99 -20.89
C MET A 4 32.44 -19.66 -21.45
N GLU A 5 31.70 -19.07 -22.37
CA GLU A 5 31.98 -17.73 -22.91
C GLU A 5 31.46 -16.65 -21.95
N PHE A 6 32.37 -15.90 -21.33
CA PHE A 6 32.02 -14.79 -20.44
C PHE A 6 31.68 -13.55 -21.26
N ARG A 7 30.38 -13.25 -21.41
CA ARG A 7 29.92 -11.97 -21.95
C ARG A 7 29.84 -10.94 -20.84
N ALA A 8 30.36 -9.73 -21.09
CA ALA A 8 30.33 -8.63 -20.12
C ALA A 8 28.91 -8.30 -19.62
N SER A 9 27.89 -8.56 -20.44
CA SER A 9 26.47 -8.40 -20.10
C SER A 9 25.96 -9.25 -18.94
N TYR A 10 26.70 -10.29 -18.52
CA TYR A 10 26.36 -11.03 -17.31
C TYR A 10 26.56 -10.22 -16.02
N PHE A 11 27.33 -9.14 -16.08
CA PHE A 11 27.65 -8.28 -14.95
C PHE A 11 26.86 -6.96 -14.96
N GLU A 12 25.90 -6.80 -15.89
CA GLU A 12 25.04 -5.63 -15.91
C GLU A 12 24.09 -5.63 -14.72
N TYR A 13 24.12 -4.55 -13.94
CA TYR A 13 23.28 -4.38 -12.76
C TYR A 13 21.82 -4.21 -13.18
N GLN A 14 21.05 -5.29 -13.08
CA GLN A 14 19.60 -5.27 -13.31
C GLN A 14 18.91 -4.86 -12.00
N THR A 15 18.43 -3.62 -11.92
CA THR A 15 17.59 -3.18 -10.79
C THR A 15 16.25 -3.94 -10.82
N MET A 16 16.19 -5.07 -10.10
CA MET A 16 15.06 -6.02 -10.16
C MET A 16 13.79 -5.53 -9.43
N ALA A 17 13.94 -4.60 -8.49
CA ALA A 17 12.82 -4.08 -7.70
C ALA A 17 12.91 -2.55 -7.62
N LYS A 18 11.85 -1.88 -8.10
CA LYS A 18 11.57 -0.48 -7.83
C LYS A 18 10.50 -0.45 -6.75
N ASP A 19 10.90 -0.17 -5.52
CA ASP A 19 9.98 0.00 -4.41
C ASP A 19 9.49 1.45 -4.39
N GLU A 20 8.41 1.70 -5.14
CA GLU A 20 7.73 2.98 -5.07
C GLU A 20 6.96 3.08 -3.76
N LEU A 21 7.26 4.12 -2.99
CA LEU A 21 6.55 4.45 -1.75
C LEU A 21 5.20 5.11 -2.07
N PHE A 22 4.21 4.81 -1.23
CA PHE A 22 2.86 5.37 -1.28
C PHE A 22 2.69 6.36 -0.12
N ALA A 23 2.31 7.59 -0.48
CA ALA A 23 2.00 8.65 0.46
C ALA A 23 0.54 8.58 0.90
N CYS A 24 0.29 8.76 2.20
CA CYS A 24 -1.05 8.82 2.74
C CYS A 24 -1.87 9.96 2.11
N ILE A 25 -3.12 9.69 1.75
CA ILE A 25 -4.01 10.67 1.11
C ILE A 25 -4.42 11.85 2.03
N GLU A 26 -4.30 11.68 3.35
CA GLU A 26 -4.69 12.70 4.34
C GLU A 26 -3.51 13.56 4.80
N CYS A 27 -2.35 12.95 5.04
CA CYS A 27 -1.18 13.65 5.60
C CYS A 27 0.04 13.71 4.68
N GLY A 28 0.01 13.04 3.52
CA GLY A 28 1.12 13.02 2.56
C GLY A 28 2.34 12.21 3.02
N LYS A 29 2.29 11.57 4.20
CA LYS A 29 3.42 10.80 4.72
C LYS A 29 3.56 9.47 4.00
N GLU A 30 4.76 9.18 3.53
CA GLU A 30 5.14 7.88 2.99
C GLU A 30 5.09 6.83 4.11
N PHE A 31 4.30 5.76 3.91
CA PHE A 31 4.10 4.76 4.97
C PHE A 31 4.25 3.30 4.51
N ALA A 32 4.09 3.02 3.21
CA ALA A 32 4.19 1.66 2.67
C ALA A 32 4.54 1.71 1.18
N THR A 33 4.93 0.58 0.60
CA THR A 33 5.12 0.47 -0.86
C THR A 33 3.78 0.39 -1.58
N LYS A 34 3.69 0.95 -2.80
CA LYS A 34 2.48 0.90 -3.63
C LYS A 34 1.94 -0.52 -3.78
N LYS A 35 2.84 -1.48 -4.03
CA LYS A 35 2.52 -2.92 -4.12
C LYS A 35 1.84 -3.46 -2.86
N ALA A 36 2.29 -3.07 -1.67
CA ALA A 36 1.68 -3.52 -0.42
C ALA A 36 0.28 -2.92 -0.24
N VAL A 37 0.13 -1.61 -0.52
CA VAL A 37 -1.16 -0.92 -0.43
C VAL A 37 -2.17 -1.51 -1.42
N GLU A 38 -1.78 -1.76 -2.66
CA GLU A 38 -2.64 -2.39 -3.66
C GLU A 38 -3.04 -3.81 -3.28
N LYS A 39 -2.12 -4.62 -2.75
CA LYS A 39 -2.44 -5.97 -2.24
C LYS A 39 -3.48 -5.92 -1.13
N ILE A 40 -3.28 -5.06 -0.13
CA ILE A 40 -4.21 -4.91 0.99
C ILE A 40 -5.56 -4.39 0.47
N ALA A 41 -5.55 -3.45 -0.47
CA ALA A 41 -6.77 -2.90 -1.04
C ALA A 41 -7.58 -3.96 -1.79
N ASN A 42 -6.94 -4.78 -2.62
CA ASN A 42 -7.63 -5.87 -3.32
C ASN A 42 -8.19 -6.93 -2.36
N LEU A 43 -7.48 -7.21 -1.27
CA LEU A 43 -7.90 -8.22 -0.28
C LEU A 43 -9.02 -7.70 0.62
N MET A 44 -9.06 -6.40 0.91
CA MET A 44 -10.04 -5.79 1.79
C MET A 44 -11.24 -5.15 1.08
N LYS A 45 -11.12 -4.72 -0.19
CA LYS A 45 -12.25 -4.24 -1.01
C LYS A 45 -13.48 -5.16 -0.94
N PRO A 46 -13.38 -6.49 -1.13
CA PRO A 46 -14.54 -7.37 -1.02
C PRO A 46 -15.11 -7.47 0.40
N LYS A 47 -14.29 -7.24 1.44
CA LYS A 47 -14.74 -7.24 2.85
C LYS A 47 -15.41 -5.93 3.26
N PHE A 48 -15.03 -4.82 2.65
CA PHE A 48 -15.59 -3.50 2.95
C PHE A 48 -16.80 -3.14 2.09
N GLY A 49 -17.12 -3.93 1.06
CA GLY A 49 -18.31 -3.72 0.23
C GLY A 49 -18.32 -2.31 -0.37
N ASN A 50 -19.36 -1.54 -0.04
CA ASN A 50 -19.57 -0.17 -0.53
C ASN A 50 -19.28 0.93 0.54
N ASP A 51 -18.62 0.58 1.64
CA ASP A 51 -18.26 1.57 2.68
C ASP A 51 -17.08 2.44 2.24
N GLU A 52 -17.38 3.59 1.61
CA GLU A 52 -16.38 4.54 1.11
C GLU A 52 -15.39 5.00 2.19
N ASN A 53 -15.85 5.17 3.43
CA ASN A 53 -14.99 5.56 4.56
C ASN A 53 -13.96 4.48 4.89
N LYS A 54 -14.36 3.20 4.87
CA LYS A 54 -13.44 2.09 5.13
C LYS A 54 -12.48 1.90 3.97
N ILE A 55 -12.94 2.09 2.73
CA ILE A 55 -12.09 2.06 1.54
C ILE A 55 -11.03 3.16 1.62
N LYS A 56 -11.39 4.39 2.01
CA LYS A 56 -10.43 5.48 2.23
C LYS A 56 -9.36 5.12 3.24
N THR A 57 -9.71 4.39 4.31
CA THR A 57 -8.72 3.99 5.33
C THR A 57 -7.64 3.03 4.84
N LEU A 58 -7.84 2.36 3.69
CA LEU A 58 -6.82 1.50 3.10
C LEU A 58 -5.64 2.26 2.52
N TYR A 59 -5.86 3.53 2.19
CA TYR A 59 -4.88 4.44 1.60
C TYR A 59 -4.37 5.46 2.64
N CYS A 60 -4.68 5.24 3.93
CA CYS A 60 -4.27 6.09 5.03
C CYS A 60 -3.16 5.44 5.87
N CYS A 61 -2.24 6.26 6.38
CA CYS A 61 -1.27 5.81 7.38
C CYS A 61 -1.98 5.45 8.69
N ALA A 62 -1.26 4.80 9.62
CA ALA A 62 -1.83 4.29 10.88
C ALA A 62 -2.62 5.36 11.68
N ASP A 63 -2.06 6.56 11.82
CA ASP A 63 -2.71 7.69 12.50
C ASP A 63 -4.00 8.16 11.80
N CYS A 64 -3.93 8.42 10.50
CA CYS A 64 -5.07 8.89 9.73
C CYS A 64 -6.16 7.81 9.65
N LYS A 65 -5.78 6.54 9.55
CA LYS A 65 -6.70 5.40 9.63
C LYS A 65 -7.46 5.38 10.96
N ALA A 66 -6.77 5.58 12.09
CA ALA A 66 -7.43 5.65 13.39
C ALA A 66 -8.43 6.81 13.46
N LYS A 67 -8.04 8.01 12.99
CA LYS A 67 -8.94 9.18 12.95
C LYS A 67 -10.19 8.95 12.10
N VAL A 68 -10.04 8.38 10.90
CA VAL A 68 -11.18 8.09 10.01
C VAL A 68 -12.09 7.01 10.61
N MET A 69 -11.53 5.98 11.24
CA MET A 69 -12.31 4.93 11.93
C MET A 69 -13.09 5.51 13.11
N ILE A 70 -12.46 6.34 13.94
CA ILE A 70 -13.12 7.03 15.05
C ILE A 70 -14.22 7.97 14.53
N LYS A 71 -13.97 8.71 13.45
CA LYS A 71 -14.97 9.59 12.84
C LYS A 71 -16.15 8.79 12.26
N ALA A 72 -15.89 7.61 11.70
CA ALA A 72 -16.93 6.74 11.15
C ALA A 72 -17.75 6.01 12.24
N MET A 73 -17.17 5.73 13.41
CA MET A 73 -17.85 5.07 14.53
C MET A 73 -18.42 6.04 15.58
N GLY A 74 -17.93 7.29 15.61
CA GLY A 74 -18.17 8.27 16.66
C GLY A 74 -19.53 8.99 16.67
N PHE A 75 -20.54 8.47 15.97
CA PHE A 75 -21.93 8.97 16.06
C PHE A 75 -22.96 7.84 16.30
N ALA A 76 -22.54 6.73 16.91
CA ALA A 76 -23.46 5.68 17.40
C ALA A 76 -23.61 5.73 18.94
N GLY A 77 -23.84 6.93 19.48
CA GLY A 77 -23.91 7.15 20.93
C GLY A 77 -24.48 8.51 21.33
N GLN A 78 -25.65 8.87 20.81
CA GLN A 78 -26.57 9.81 21.47
C GLN A 78 -27.98 9.23 21.39
N ASN A 79 -28.39 8.56 22.47
CA ASN A 79 -29.78 8.52 22.93
C ASN A 79 -29.74 8.57 24.46
#